data_AF-A0A960IS10-F1
#
_entry.id   AF-A0A960IS10-F1
#
_cell.length_a   1.000
_cell.length_b   1.000
_cell.length_c   1.000
_cell.angle_alpha   90.00
_cell.angle_beta   90.00
_cell.angle_gamma   90.00
#
_symmetry.space_group_name_H-M   'P 1'
#
loop_
_entity.id
_entity.type
_entity.pdbx_description
1 polymer ?
#
loop_
_entity_poly.entity_id
_entity_poly.type
_entity_poly.pdbx_seq_one_letter_code
_entity_poly.pdbx_strand_id
1 'polypeptide(L)'
;MDHGEIIGPSSVPLPGSDLFVLSAAIVIGFVAVIALSVLSIRRILRRRRGQPPRRRVGLVLWGATAVLALYIGLVLWPFGFFVPEFPQLPRLFPENAFIYTPATGLPLADGTTETVEAIGDRPLFAATSGTVRSGRIGGLPFNLVDSDTPRYRFEFTYPGASDDTGYPIPDPAYIQSMPFYSGDNHYVGIDLEGRRMWELANIRKWFWLWQAGGGALWDLDSLEYPKGSTTASGLPLIPLAYGFDEVASGSIDHVLAISMPTVRAEDYQWPARHTDGPVRDPAAPMMGTWFRLRSDADLSGLGPQARVIAEALQEYGAVLMDTGGSVAVTGLTDSRWDDGDLRTLTELSSDDLEVVDATGLMIDPQSMEAAR
;
A
#
# COMPACT_ATOMS: atom_id res chain seq x y z
N MET A 1 0.28 -27.33 2.26
CA MET A 1 -0.03 -27.17 0.82
C MET A 1 1.05 -26.24 0.29
N ASP A 2 1.53 -26.44 -0.94
CA ASP A 2 2.52 -25.53 -1.52
C ASP A 2 1.78 -24.23 -1.88
N HIS A 3 1.94 -23.19 -1.07
CA HIS A 3 1.16 -21.94 -1.16
C HIS A 3 1.71 -20.99 -2.25
N GLY A 4 2.58 -21.49 -3.13
CA GLY A 4 3.29 -20.69 -4.12
C GLY A 4 4.39 -19.84 -3.47
N GLU A 5 5.44 -19.56 -4.23
CA GLU A 5 6.50 -18.65 -3.81
C GLU A 5 6.22 -17.24 -4.31
N ILE A 6 6.55 -16.23 -3.50
CA ILE A 6 6.53 -14.83 -3.95
C ILE A 6 7.70 -14.66 -4.94
N ILE A 7 7.39 -14.33 -6.18
CA ILE A 7 8.42 -14.05 -7.18
C ILE A 7 8.84 -12.60 -7.01
N GLY A 8 10.10 -12.35 -6.71
CA GLY A 8 10.59 -11.00 -6.48
C GLY A 8 12.09 -10.87 -6.26
N PRO A 9 12.60 -9.64 -6.04
CA PRO A 9 14.01 -9.39 -5.82
C PRO A 9 14.50 -10.12 -4.56
N SER A 10 15.73 -10.63 -4.62
CA SER A 10 16.37 -11.34 -3.50
C SER A 10 16.77 -10.44 -2.32
N SER A 11 16.59 -9.12 -2.45
CA SER A 11 16.82 -8.17 -1.37
C SER A 11 15.95 -6.94 -1.58
N VAL A 12 15.37 -6.44 -0.48
CA VAL A 12 14.69 -5.15 -0.49
C VAL A 12 15.16 -4.33 0.70
N PRO A 13 15.71 -3.12 0.48
CA PRO A 13 16.17 -2.29 1.59
C PRO A 13 14.99 -1.96 2.51
N LEU A 14 15.25 -1.79 3.80
CA LEU A 14 14.19 -1.36 4.72
C LEU A 14 14.18 0.18 4.81
N PRO A 15 13.00 0.81 4.94
CA PRO A 15 12.92 2.26 5.11
C PRO A 15 13.76 2.73 6.30
N GLY A 16 14.67 3.70 6.12
CA GLY A 16 15.49 4.27 7.21
C GLY A 16 17.00 4.22 6.94
N SER A 17 17.78 3.55 7.79
CA SER A 17 19.25 3.59 7.76
C SER A 17 19.85 3.07 6.47
N ASP A 18 19.24 2.08 5.83
CA ASP A 18 19.80 1.47 4.62
C ASP A 18 19.83 2.49 3.47
N LEU A 19 18.74 3.26 3.33
CA LEU A 19 18.69 4.39 2.42
C LEU A 19 19.56 5.57 2.85
N PHE A 20 19.61 5.86 4.15
CA PHE A 20 20.46 6.93 4.65
C PHE A 20 21.94 6.65 4.34
N VAL A 21 22.41 5.42 4.58
CA VAL A 21 23.78 4.98 4.28
C VAL A 21 24.05 5.07 2.77
N LEU A 22 23.11 4.62 1.94
CA LEU A 22 23.20 4.76 0.49
C LEU A 22 23.34 6.24 0.07
N SER A 23 22.47 7.09 0.59
CA SER A 23 22.46 8.53 0.29
C SER A 23 23.73 9.23 0.80
N ALA A 24 24.19 8.90 2.00
CA ALA A 24 25.41 9.43 2.58
C ALA A 24 26.64 9.03 1.77
N ALA A 25 26.70 7.77 1.30
CA ALA A 25 27.74 7.31 0.40
C ALA A 25 27.78 8.19 -0.87
N ILE A 26 26.63 8.41 -1.53
CA ILE A 26 26.52 9.25 -2.73
C ILE A 26 27.12 10.65 -2.50
N VAL A 27 26.73 11.30 -1.41
CA VAL A 27 27.21 12.66 -1.05
C VAL A 27 28.70 12.67 -0.78
N ILE A 28 29.22 11.71 0.00
CA ILE A 28 30.65 11.61 0.32
C ILE A 28 31.47 11.39 -0.96
N GLY A 29 31.02 10.48 -1.83
CA GLY A 29 31.68 10.24 -3.12
C GLY A 29 31.69 11.48 -4.01
N PHE A 30 30.58 12.20 -4.10
CA PHE A 30 30.48 13.47 -4.84
C PHE A 30 31.48 14.52 -4.33
N VAL A 31 31.52 14.74 -3.01
CA VAL A 31 32.45 15.68 -2.36
C VAL A 31 33.90 15.27 -2.61
N ALA A 32 34.22 13.98 -2.51
CA ALA A 32 35.56 13.46 -2.77
C ALA A 32 36.01 13.73 -4.22
N VAL A 33 35.15 13.47 -5.20
CA VAL A 33 35.43 13.74 -6.63
C VAL A 33 35.67 15.23 -6.87
N ILE A 34 34.86 16.13 -6.29
CA ILE A 34 35.07 17.57 -6.39
C ILE A 34 36.40 17.98 -5.76
N ALA A 35 36.69 17.52 -4.54
CA ALA A 35 37.92 17.88 -3.83
C ALA A 35 39.18 17.44 -4.61
N LEU A 36 39.19 16.20 -5.10
CA LEU A 36 40.28 15.66 -5.92
C LEU A 36 40.46 16.43 -7.23
N SER A 37 39.35 16.85 -7.86
CA SER A 37 39.37 17.67 -9.07
C SER A 37 39.98 19.04 -8.81
N VAL A 38 39.56 19.71 -7.73
CA VAL A 38 40.10 21.03 -7.33
C VAL A 38 41.59 20.95 -7.03
N LEU A 39 42.02 19.93 -6.27
CA LEU A 39 43.44 19.71 -5.96
C LEU A 39 44.26 19.46 -7.23
N SER A 40 43.74 18.66 -8.15
CA SER A 40 44.39 18.36 -9.43
C SER A 40 44.51 19.61 -10.31
N ILE A 41 43.46 20.41 -10.42
CA ILE A 41 43.47 21.69 -11.15
C ILE A 41 44.47 22.65 -10.52
N ARG A 42 44.46 22.83 -9.19
CA ARG A 42 45.42 23.69 -8.48
C ARG A 42 46.87 23.26 -8.74
N ARG A 43 47.14 21.95 -8.76
CA ARG A 43 48.48 21.40 -9.07
C ARG A 43 48.90 21.68 -10.52
N ILE A 44 47.98 21.57 -11.48
CA ILE A 44 48.22 21.90 -12.89
C ILE A 44 48.55 23.38 -13.06
N LEU A 45 47.77 24.27 -12.43
CA LEU A 45 47.95 25.72 -12.49
C LEU A 45 49.28 26.15 -11.84
N ARG A 46 49.65 25.60 -10.68
CA ARG A 46 50.91 25.92 -9.98
C ARG A 46 52.16 25.52 -10.77
N ARG A 47 52.11 24.43 -11.54
CA ARG A 47 53.26 23.92 -12.32
C ARG A 47 53.54 24.71 -13.60
N ARG A 48 52.68 25.64 -14.02
CA ARG A 48 52.83 26.37 -15.28
C ARG A 48 52.47 27.86 -15.14
N ARG A 49 53.44 28.68 -14.74
CA ARG A 49 53.39 30.13 -14.98
C ARG A 49 53.78 30.38 -16.45
N GLY A 50 52.81 30.46 -17.37
CA GLY A 50 53.04 31.00 -18.73
C GLY A 50 52.41 30.29 -19.95
N GLN A 51 51.71 29.14 -19.82
CA GLN A 51 50.98 28.51 -20.94
C GLN A 51 49.50 28.25 -20.58
N PRO A 52 48.55 28.38 -21.52
CA PRO A 52 47.12 28.19 -21.25
C PRO A 52 46.81 26.73 -20.87
N PRO A 53 46.28 26.46 -19.66
CA PRO A 53 46.11 25.10 -19.13
C PRO A 53 44.86 24.36 -19.65
N ARG A 54 44.16 24.93 -20.65
CA ARG A 54 42.79 24.56 -21.05
C ARG A 54 42.59 23.06 -21.31
N ARG A 55 43.47 22.40 -22.06
CA ARG A 55 43.32 20.97 -22.40
C ARG A 55 43.42 20.03 -21.19
N ARG A 56 44.34 20.28 -20.26
CA ARG A 56 44.55 19.40 -19.09
C ARG A 56 43.50 19.62 -18.01
N VAL A 57 43.06 20.87 -17.81
CA VAL A 57 41.93 21.17 -16.92
C VAL A 57 40.65 20.52 -17.47
N GLY A 58 40.40 20.63 -18.78
CA GLY A 58 39.30 19.93 -19.44
C GLY A 58 39.34 18.41 -19.23
N LEU A 59 40.51 17.78 -19.32
CA LEU A 59 40.68 16.34 -19.07
C LEU A 59 40.39 15.93 -17.62
N VAL A 60 40.79 16.76 -16.64
CA VAL A 60 40.47 16.52 -15.22
C VAL A 60 38.97 16.64 -14.97
N LEU A 61 38.32 17.68 -15.51
CA LEU A 61 36.89 17.86 -15.38
C LEU A 61 36.12 16.71 -16.05
N TRP A 62 36.52 16.30 -17.24
CA TRP A 62 35.91 15.17 -17.93
C TRP A 62 36.09 13.85 -17.18
N GLY A 63 37.30 13.58 -16.68
CA GLY A 63 37.58 12.41 -15.85
C GLY A 63 36.78 12.41 -14.54
N ALA A 64 36.63 13.57 -13.89
CA ALA A 64 35.81 13.71 -12.69
C ALA A 64 34.34 13.44 -12.97
N THR A 65 33.80 13.97 -14.08
CA THR A 65 32.44 13.70 -14.52
C THR A 65 32.24 12.21 -14.83
N ALA A 66 33.18 11.58 -15.52
CA ALA A 66 33.11 10.14 -15.84
C ALA A 66 33.16 9.27 -14.58
N VAL A 67 34.05 9.59 -13.63
CA VAL A 67 34.13 8.89 -12.33
C VAL A 67 32.87 9.10 -11.52
N LEU A 68 32.31 10.30 -11.50
CA LEU A 68 31.07 10.57 -10.80
C LEU A 68 29.88 9.84 -11.45
N ALA A 69 29.78 9.85 -12.78
CA ALA A 69 28.73 9.13 -13.50
C ALA A 69 28.83 7.62 -13.28
N LEU A 70 30.04 7.06 -13.29
CA LEU A 70 30.27 5.66 -12.96
C LEU A 70 29.96 5.36 -11.49
N TYR A 71 30.34 6.23 -10.57
CA TYR A 71 30.09 6.07 -9.14
C TYR A 71 28.59 6.12 -8.83
N ILE A 72 27.88 7.15 -9.32
CA ILE A 72 26.44 7.24 -9.24
C ILE A 72 25.81 6.02 -9.92
N GLY A 73 26.29 5.64 -11.10
CA GLY A 73 25.82 4.47 -11.82
C GLY A 73 26.04 3.15 -11.09
N LEU A 74 27.10 3.01 -10.28
CA LEU A 74 27.40 1.84 -9.45
C LEU A 74 26.59 1.81 -8.15
N VAL A 75 26.40 2.97 -7.51
CA VAL A 75 25.62 3.11 -6.27
C VAL A 75 24.12 3.06 -6.53
N LEU A 76 23.69 3.55 -7.69
CA LEU A 76 22.33 3.44 -8.21
C LEU A 76 22.18 2.26 -9.20
N TRP A 77 23.23 1.43 -9.37
CA TRP A 77 23.19 0.21 -10.21
C TRP A 77 22.05 -0.66 -9.70
N PRO A 78 21.19 -1.17 -10.59
CA PRO A 78 19.77 -1.25 -10.30
C PRO A 78 19.55 -2.14 -9.09
N PHE A 79 19.08 -1.54 -8.00
CA PHE A 79 17.97 -2.16 -7.30
C PHE A 79 16.90 -2.31 -8.38
N GLY A 80 16.74 -3.52 -8.92
CA GLY A 80 15.69 -3.79 -9.88
C GLY A 80 14.39 -3.34 -9.24
N PHE A 81 13.74 -2.33 -9.83
CA PHE A 81 12.39 -1.92 -9.48
C PHE A 81 11.46 -3.01 -10.03
N PHE A 82 11.52 -4.18 -9.40
CA PHE A 82 10.73 -5.33 -9.76
C PHE A 82 9.43 -5.25 -8.96
N VAL A 83 8.31 -5.35 -9.66
CA VAL A 83 7.02 -5.51 -9.02
C VAL A 83 6.88 -7.00 -8.69
N PRO A 84 6.77 -7.40 -7.41
CA PRO A 84 6.63 -8.81 -7.04
C PRO A 84 5.37 -9.44 -7.65
N GLU A 85 5.38 -10.75 -7.88
CA GLU A 85 4.17 -11.55 -8.11
C GLU A 85 3.84 -12.29 -6.84
N PHE A 86 2.59 -12.20 -6.40
CA PHE A 86 2.14 -12.87 -5.19
C PHE A 86 1.24 -14.06 -5.53
N PRO A 87 1.34 -15.16 -4.77
CA PRO A 87 0.42 -16.26 -4.93
C PRO A 87 -0.99 -15.88 -4.42
N GLN A 88 -2.01 -16.55 -4.95
CA GLN A 88 -3.35 -16.51 -4.39
C GLN A 88 -3.34 -16.95 -2.92
N LEU A 89 -3.91 -16.12 -2.06
CA LEU A 89 -4.13 -16.47 -0.66
C LEU A 89 -5.39 -17.32 -0.52
N PRO A 90 -5.41 -18.30 0.41
CA PRO A 90 -6.65 -18.91 0.81
C PRO A 90 -7.52 -17.89 1.57
N ARG A 91 -8.78 -18.26 1.81
CA ARG A 91 -9.64 -17.49 2.71
C ARG A 91 -8.94 -17.28 4.06
N LEU A 92 -8.80 -16.03 4.47
CA LEU A 92 -8.05 -15.67 5.67
C LEU A 92 -8.88 -15.68 6.94
N PHE A 93 -10.17 -15.37 6.92
CA PHE A 93 -11.01 -15.36 8.12
C PHE A 93 -12.12 -16.42 8.08
N PRO A 94 -12.79 -16.70 9.21
CA PRO A 94 -13.99 -17.52 9.25
C PRO A 94 -15.06 -17.04 8.25
N GLU A 95 -15.84 -17.97 7.73
CA GLU A 95 -16.79 -17.66 6.66
C GLU A 95 -17.96 -16.73 7.07
N ASN A 96 -18.17 -16.51 8.37
CA ASN A 96 -19.16 -15.59 8.93
C ASN A 96 -18.59 -14.18 9.17
N ALA A 97 -17.36 -13.89 8.71
CA ALA A 97 -16.86 -12.52 8.64
C ALA A 97 -17.69 -11.69 7.65
N PHE A 98 -17.92 -10.41 7.96
CA PHE A 98 -18.58 -9.47 7.04
C PHE A 98 -17.90 -9.38 5.67
N ILE A 99 -16.60 -9.66 5.63
CA ILE A 99 -15.75 -9.65 4.44
C ILE A 99 -16.31 -10.57 3.34
N TYR A 100 -17.03 -11.62 3.70
CA TYR A 100 -17.57 -12.60 2.73
C TYR A 100 -19.08 -12.45 2.51
N THR A 101 -19.69 -11.33 2.93
CA THR A 101 -21.13 -11.11 2.81
C THR A 101 -21.44 -10.28 1.55
N PRO A 102 -22.28 -10.78 0.62
CA PRO A 102 -22.70 -10.01 -0.55
C PRO A 102 -23.54 -8.76 -0.17
N ALA A 103 -23.40 -7.69 -0.93
CA ALA A 103 -24.18 -6.48 -0.79
C ALA A 103 -25.50 -6.49 -1.59
N THR A 104 -25.69 -7.44 -2.52
CA THR A 104 -26.86 -7.50 -3.44
C THR A 104 -28.23 -7.52 -2.75
N GLY A 105 -28.31 -8.07 -1.53
CA GLY A 105 -29.54 -8.11 -0.74
C GLY A 105 -29.76 -6.91 0.20
N LEU A 106 -28.76 -6.03 0.35
CA LEU A 106 -28.84 -4.92 1.30
C LEU A 106 -29.73 -3.79 0.75
N PRO A 107 -30.60 -3.21 1.60
CA PRO A 107 -31.39 -2.04 1.23
C PRO A 107 -30.49 -0.81 1.06
N LEU A 108 -30.97 0.17 0.30
CA LEU A 108 -30.31 1.47 0.23
C LEU A 108 -30.35 2.14 1.60
N ALA A 109 -29.24 2.80 1.97
CA ALA A 109 -29.19 3.61 3.16
C ALA A 109 -29.97 4.91 2.96
N ASP A 110 -30.61 5.37 4.04
CA ASP A 110 -31.15 6.72 4.11
C ASP A 110 -30.01 7.73 3.87
N GLY A 111 -30.24 8.72 3.01
CA GLY A 111 -29.25 9.75 2.71
C GLY A 111 -28.22 9.38 1.64
N THR A 112 -28.37 8.25 0.92
CA THR A 112 -27.42 7.85 -0.14
C THR A 112 -27.17 8.95 -1.16
N THR A 113 -28.18 9.72 -1.55
CA THR A 113 -28.05 10.81 -2.54
C THR A 113 -27.18 11.93 -1.97
N GLU A 114 -27.47 12.36 -0.75
CA GLU A 114 -26.75 13.42 -0.05
C GLU A 114 -25.29 13.02 0.19
N THR A 115 -25.02 11.76 0.52
CA THR A 115 -23.66 11.25 0.70
C THR A 115 -22.87 11.21 -0.60
N VAL A 116 -23.48 10.74 -1.70
CA VAL A 116 -22.84 10.76 -3.04
C VAL A 116 -22.55 12.20 -3.48
N GLU A 117 -23.51 13.12 -3.31
CA GLU A 117 -23.33 14.54 -3.59
C GLU A 117 -22.20 15.18 -2.75
N ALA A 118 -22.06 14.81 -1.47
CA ALA A 118 -21.01 15.31 -0.59
C ALA A 118 -19.60 14.83 -1.00
N ILE A 119 -19.48 13.62 -1.52
CA ILE A 119 -18.23 13.10 -2.11
C ILE A 119 -17.87 13.91 -3.37
N GLY A 120 -18.91 14.24 -4.15
CA GLY A 120 -18.85 14.87 -5.46
C GLY A 120 -18.44 13.88 -6.56
N ASP A 121 -18.66 14.24 -7.82
CA ASP A 121 -18.30 13.41 -8.98
C ASP A 121 -16.77 13.26 -9.07
N ARG A 122 -16.28 12.08 -8.73
CA ARG A 122 -14.86 11.72 -8.68
C ARG A 122 -14.64 10.38 -9.36
N PRO A 123 -13.67 10.26 -10.28
CA PRO A 123 -13.38 8.99 -10.93
C PRO A 123 -12.98 7.91 -9.92
N LEU A 124 -13.36 6.67 -10.21
CA LEU A 124 -12.99 5.49 -9.44
C LEU A 124 -11.62 4.96 -9.91
N PHE A 125 -10.68 4.78 -8.99
CA PHE A 125 -9.33 4.30 -9.30
C PHE A 125 -9.08 2.89 -8.74
N ALA A 126 -8.38 2.06 -9.52
CA ALA A 126 -7.74 0.86 -9.00
C ALA A 126 -6.46 1.28 -8.25
N ALA A 127 -6.42 1.10 -6.93
CA ALA A 127 -5.23 1.37 -6.12
C ALA A 127 -4.24 0.20 -6.15
N THR A 128 -3.86 -0.21 -7.36
CA THR A 128 -2.77 -1.16 -7.63
C THR A 128 -2.09 -0.84 -8.97
N SER A 129 -0.95 -1.47 -9.24
CA SER A 129 -0.16 -1.24 -10.45
C SER A 129 0.76 -2.42 -10.73
N GLY A 130 0.85 -2.82 -12.01
CA GLY A 130 1.79 -3.82 -12.51
C GLY A 130 3.14 -3.24 -12.91
N THR A 131 3.23 -1.91 -12.91
CA THR A 131 4.47 -1.19 -13.19
C THR A 131 4.87 -0.27 -12.05
N VAL A 132 6.14 0.13 -12.05
CA VAL A 132 6.65 1.15 -11.14
C VAL A 132 6.32 2.53 -11.68
N ARG A 133 5.54 3.31 -10.91
CA ARG A 133 5.11 4.67 -11.29
C ARG A 133 5.65 5.68 -10.30
N SER A 134 6.30 6.74 -10.81
CA SER A 134 6.92 7.78 -9.97
C SER A 134 7.87 7.20 -8.90
N GLY A 135 8.54 6.08 -9.24
CA GLY A 135 9.45 5.36 -8.37
C GLY A 135 8.79 4.44 -7.32
N ARG A 136 7.48 4.30 -7.33
CA ARG A 136 6.74 3.50 -6.34
C ARG A 136 5.99 2.38 -7.04
N ILE A 137 5.80 1.30 -6.30
CA ILE A 137 4.91 0.21 -6.68
C ILE A 137 3.55 0.46 -6.02
N GLY A 138 2.47 0.34 -6.80
CA GLY A 138 1.10 0.49 -6.31
C GLY A 138 0.58 -0.79 -5.65
N GLY A 139 -0.45 -0.66 -4.82
CA GLY A 139 -1.08 -1.78 -4.13
C GLY A 139 -0.44 -2.13 -2.78
N LEU A 140 -1.04 -3.10 -2.11
CA LEU A 140 -0.57 -3.66 -0.87
C LEU A 140 0.25 -4.93 -1.14
N PRO A 141 1.51 -5.01 -0.69
CA PRO A 141 2.22 -6.27 -0.65
C PRO A 141 1.90 -7.03 0.64
N PHE A 142 2.13 -8.35 0.63
CA PHE A 142 2.18 -9.16 1.84
C PHE A 142 3.45 -10.00 1.88
N ASN A 143 3.67 -10.70 2.99
CA ASN A 143 4.82 -11.56 3.19
C ASN A 143 4.35 -12.86 3.80
N LEU A 144 4.74 -13.99 3.23
CA LEU A 144 4.54 -15.27 3.90
C LEU A 144 5.63 -15.43 4.97
N VAL A 145 5.21 -15.73 6.19
CA VAL A 145 6.08 -15.92 7.35
C VAL A 145 5.72 -17.21 8.07
N ASP A 146 6.65 -17.71 8.87
CA ASP A 146 6.52 -18.96 9.62
C ASP A 146 7.14 -18.84 11.04
N SER A 147 7.25 -19.96 11.74
CA SER A 147 7.87 -20.02 13.07
C SER A 147 9.36 -19.69 13.08
N ASP A 148 10.05 -19.87 11.96
CA ASP A 148 11.50 -19.66 11.83
C ASP A 148 11.82 -18.20 11.44
N THR A 149 10.83 -17.46 10.98
CA THR A 149 10.96 -16.05 10.61
C THR A 149 11.36 -15.19 11.83
N PRO A 150 12.47 -14.43 11.78
CA PRO A 150 12.93 -13.60 12.88
C PRO A 150 11.89 -12.57 13.32
N ARG A 151 11.70 -12.43 14.64
CA ARG A 151 10.77 -11.45 15.22
C ARG A 151 11.52 -10.27 15.84
N TYR A 152 11.00 -9.07 15.57
CA TYR A 152 11.54 -7.82 16.07
C TYR A 152 10.51 -7.05 16.89
N ARG A 153 10.97 -6.38 17.94
CA ARG A 153 10.15 -5.42 18.70
C ARG A 153 10.25 -4.04 18.07
N PHE A 154 9.16 -3.30 18.15
CA PHE A 154 9.03 -1.99 17.52
C PHE A 154 8.81 -0.90 18.56
N GLU A 155 9.42 0.25 18.33
CA GLU A 155 9.09 1.48 19.04
C GLU A 155 7.94 2.17 18.29
N PHE A 156 6.76 2.21 18.91
CA PHE A 156 5.55 2.72 18.27
C PHE A 156 5.36 4.22 18.52
N THR A 157 4.92 4.95 17.49
CA THR A 157 4.39 6.31 17.64
C THR A 157 3.09 6.30 18.46
N TYR A 158 2.24 5.29 18.27
CA TYR A 158 0.96 5.11 18.96
C TYR A 158 0.92 3.82 19.80
N PRO A 159 1.71 3.72 20.88
CA PRO A 159 1.84 2.48 21.65
C PRO A 159 0.54 2.06 22.37
N GLY A 160 -0.32 3.02 22.70
CA GLY A 160 -1.64 2.75 23.29
C GLY A 160 -2.59 2.03 22.34
N ALA A 161 -2.44 2.26 21.04
CA ALA A 161 -3.26 1.70 19.96
C ALA A 161 -2.43 0.73 19.09
N SER A 162 -1.48 0.02 19.70
CA SER A 162 -0.65 -1.00 19.03
C SER A 162 -0.51 -2.26 19.88
N ASP A 163 -0.37 -3.40 19.20
CA ASP A 163 -0.04 -4.69 19.78
C ASP A 163 1.49 -4.86 19.89
N ASP A 164 2.04 -4.92 21.11
CA ASP A 164 3.47 -5.19 21.34
C ASP A 164 3.73 -6.69 21.48
N THR A 165 3.70 -7.41 20.36
CA THR A 165 3.80 -8.88 20.30
C THR A 165 5.10 -9.40 19.69
N GLY A 166 5.90 -8.49 19.11
CA GLY A 166 7.01 -8.83 18.23
C GLY A 166 6.52 -9.25 16.84
N TYR A 167 7.07 -8.63 15.80
CA TYR A 167 6.61 -8.75 14.43
C TYR A 167 7.62 -9.58 13.62
N PRO A 168 7.18 -10.66 12.95
CA PRO A 168 8.04 -11.43 12.06
C PRO A 168 8.36 -10.58 10.84
N ILE A 169 9.64 -10.41 10.52
CA ILE A 169 10.09 -9.70 9.31
C ILE A 169 11.03 -10.62 8.53
N PRO A 170 10.64 -11.11 7.34
CA PRO A 170 11.50 -11.94 6.51
C PRO A 170 12.58 -11.10 5.81
N ASP A 171 13.53 -11.78 5.17
CA ASP A 171 14.53 -11.16 4.29
C ASP A 171 14.54 -11.91 2.95
N PRO A 172 14.03 -11.32 1.86
CA PRO A 172 13.50 -9.96 1.76
C PRO A 172 12.13 -9.77 2.44
N ALA A 173 11.83 -8.54 2.88
CA ALA A 173 10.49 -8.12 3.28
C ALA A 173 9.92 -7.14 2.25
N TYR A 174 8.68 -7.36 1.83
CA TYR A 174 7.90 -6.49 0.96
C TYR A 174 7.04 -5.51 1.78
N ILE A 175 7.06 -4.24 1.38
CA ILE A 175 6.48 -3.08 2.06
C ILE A 175 5.86 -2.19 0.99
N GLN A 176 4.72 -1.60 1.28
CA GLN A 176 4.02 -0.70 0.37
C GLN A 176 4.94 0.43 -0.13
N SER A 177 4.71 0.86 -1.38
CA SER A 177 5.45 1.94 -2.04
C SER A 177 6.95 1.67 -2.27
N MET A 178 7.40 0.42 -2.15
CA MET A 178 8.77 0.05 -2.49
C MET A 178 9.17 0.48 -3.91
N PRO A 179 10.48 0.68 -4.15
CA PRO A 179 11.57 0.80 -3.18
C PRO A 179 11.75 2.26 -2.68
N PHE A 180 10.89 3.20 -3.10
CA PHE A 180 10.89 4.58 -2.61
C PHE A 180 9.74 4.82 -1.62
N TYR A 181 10.09 4.66 -0.36
CA TYR A 181 9.20 4.73 0.80
C TYR A 181 8.48 6.08 0.91
N SER A 182 7.16 6.02 0.82
CA SER A 182 6.26 7.17 0.79
C SER A 182 4.83 6.72 1.03
N GLY A 183 3.97 7.62 1.51
CA GLY A 183 2.70 7.19 2.10
C GLY A 183 2.95 6.41 3.39
N ASP A 184 2.10 5.44 3.66
CA ASP A 184 2.08 4.74 4.96
C ASP A 184 3.12 3.65 5.11
N ASN A 185 3.67 3.10 4.02
CA ASN A 185 4.66 2.02 4.08
C ASN A 185 4.14 0.84 4.92
N HIS A 186 2.94 0.37 4.59
CA HIS A 186 2.34 -0.79 5.23
C HIS A 186 3.19 -2.05 5.00
N TYR A 187 3.37 -2.83 6.06
CA TYR A 187 3.91 -4.18 6.03
C TYR A 187 2.83 -5.13 6.53
N VAL A 188 2.64 -6.24 5.81
CA VAL A 188 1.77 -7.34 6.25
C VAL A 188 2.52 -8.65 6.18
N GLY A 189 2.61 -9.37 7.29
CA GLY A 189 3.15 -10.72 7.39
C GLY A 189 2.04 -11.71 7.73
N ILE A 190 1.95 -12.82 7.00
CA ILE A 190 0.88 -13.82 7.11
C ILE A 190 1.50 -15.19 7.38
N ASP A 191 1.13 -15.79 8.51
CA ASP A 191 1.42 -17.18 8.85
C ASP A 191 0.15 -17.99 8.60
N LEU A 192 0.14 -18.73 7.48
CA LEU A 192 -1.00 -19.53 7.06
C LEU A 192 -1.18 -20.78 7.93
N GLU A 193 -0.11 -21.33 8.50
CA GLU A 193 -0.16 -22.52 9.36
C GLU A 193 -0.52 -22.15 10.80
N GLY A 194 0.14 -21.13 11.33
CA GLY A 194 -0.11 -20.58 12.66
C GLY A 194 -1.35 -19.69 12.74
N ARG A 195 -2.03 -19.44 11.61
CA ARG A 195 -3.28 -18.67 11.50
C ARG A 195 -3.19 -17.28 12.13
N ARG A 196 -2.13 -16.55 11.79
CA ARG A 196 -1.88 -15.19 12.30
C ARG A 196 -1.47 -14.24 11.20
N MET A 197 -1.88 -12.99 11.33
CA MET A 197 -1.45 -11.91 10.45
C MET A 197 -0.97 -10.72 11.27
N TRP A 198 0.21 -10.22 10.94
CA TRP A 198 0.82 -9.05 11.54
C TRP A 198 0.79 -7.90 10.57
N GLU A 199 0.28 -6.76 11.00
CA GLU A 199 0.26 -5.54 10.20
C GLU A 199 1.07 -4.46 10.92
N LEU A 200 1.87 -3.71 10.16
CA LEU A 200 2.56 -2.51 10.63
C LEU A 200 2.29 -1.36 9.67
N ALA A 201 2.00 -0.19 10.21
CA ALA A 201 1.93 1.07 9.47
C ALA A 201 3.15 1.93 9.79
N ASN A 202 3.62 2.70 8.83
CA ASN A 202 4.74 3.64 8.96
C ASN A 202 6.04 2.98 9.44
N ILE A 203 6.32 1.77 8.94
CA ILE A 203 7.50 0.99 9.33
C ILE A 203 8.80 1.71 8.95
N ARG A 204 9.77 1.74 9.87
CA ARG A 204 11.13 2.26 9.67
C ARG A 204 12.15 1.46 10.46
N LYS A 205 13.36 1.37 9.95
CA LYS A 205 14.53 0.77 10.59
C LYS A 205 15.67 1.78 10.60
N TRP A 206 16.06 2.23 11.78
CA TRP A 206 17.22 3.10 11.99
C TRP A 206 18.35 2.32 12.66
N PHE A 207 19.27 1.81 11.85
CA PHE A 207 20.36 0.94 12.26
C PHE A 207 19.80 -0.34 12.90
N TRP A 208 19.92 -0.48 14.23
CA TRP A 208 19.36 -1.60 14.99
C TRP A 208 17.95 -1.34 15.56
N LEU A 209 17.46 -0.10 15.46
CA LEU A 209 16.16 0.30 16.01
C LEU A 209 15.05 0.14 14.98
N TRP A 210 14.01 -0.58 15.36
CA TRP A 210 12.78 -0.72 14.58
C TRP A 210 11.70 0.21 15.12
N GLN A 211 11.04 0.94 14.23
CA GLN A 211 9.99 1.90 14.55
C GLN A 211 8.79 1.68 13.64
N ALA A 212 7.60 1.97 14.16
CA ALA A 212 6.36 1.94 13.39
C ALA A 212 5.38 2.99 13.95
N GLY A 213 4.43 3.42 13.14
CA GLY A 213 3.33 4.26 13.59
C GLY A 213 2.41 3.48 14.52
N GLY A 214 1.83 2.41 13.96
CA GLY A 214 0.95 1.48 14.64
C GLY A 214 1.26 0.04 14.24
N GLY A 215 0.73 -0.91 15.00
CA GLY A 215 0.85 -2.33 14.69
C GLY A 215 -0.32 -3.13 15.25
N ALA A 216 -0.80 -4.11 14.47
CA ALA A 216 -1.92 -4.98 14.81
C ALA A 216 -1.54 -6.45 14.66
N LEU A 217 -2.01 -7.28 15.59
CA LEU A 217 -1.94 -8.74 15.47
C LEU A 217 -3.34 -9.32 15.31
N TRP A 218 -3.64 -9.81 14.12
CA TRP A 218 -4.87 -10.51 13.81
C TRP A 218 -4.72 -12.01 14.08
N ASP A 219 -5.65 -12.55 14.87
CA ASP A 219 -5.90 -13.99 14.93
C ASP A 219 -6.86 -14.33 13.80
N LEU A 220 -6.39 -15.12 12.84
CA LEU A 220 -7.13 -15.41 11.63
C LEU A 220 -8.27 -16.40 11.86
N ASP A 221 -8.34 -17.05 13.03
CA ASP A 221 -9.45 -17.93 13.42
C ASP A 221 -10.49 -17.20 14.30
N SER A 222 -10.28 -15.92 14.60
CA SER A 222 -11.17 -15.06 15.38
C SER A 222 -11.77 -13.94 14.52
N LEU A 223 -12.94 -13.47 14.93
CA LEU A 223 -13.59 -12.27 14.38
C LEU A 223 -13.51 -11.07 15.35
N GLU A 224 -12.85 -11.24 16.49
CA GLU A 224 -12.55 -10.13 17.39
C GLU A 224 -11.52 -9.20 16.76
N TYR A 225 -11.74 -7.89 16.90
CA TYR A 225 -10.76 -6.91 16.47
C TYR A 225 -9.53 -6.93 17.39
N PRO A 226 -8.32 -6.73 16.86
CA PRO A 226 -7.14 -6.53 17.67
C PRO A 226 -7.25 -5.25 18.50
N LYS A 227 -6.33 -5.13 19.46
CA LYS A 227 -6.14 -3.88 20.19
C LYS A 227 -5.52 -2.82 19.26
N GLY A 228 -4.58 -3.23 18.42
CA GLY A 228 -3.89 -2.37 17.49
C GLY A 228 -4.69 -2.02 16.23
N SER A 229 -4.22 -1.02 15.49
CA SER A 229 -4.70 -0.71 14.14
C SER A 229 -3.56 -0.21 13.25
N THR A 230 -3.68 -0.48 11.95
CA THR A 230 -2.84 0.07 10.89
C THR A 230 -3.62 0.80 9.82
N THR A 231 -4.94 0.88 9.94
CA THR A 231 -5.84 1.62 9.05
C THR A 231 -6.59 2.70 9.84
N ALA A 232 -7.08 3.71 9.14
CA ALA A 232 -7.92 4.74 9.75
C ALA A 232 -9.25 4.20 10.30
N SER A 233 -9.81 3.15 9.68
CA SER A 233 -11.05 2.50 10.11
C SER A 233 -10.86 1.46 11.22
N GLY A 234 -9.67 0.88 11.39
CA GLY A 234 -9.47 -0.28 12.27
C GLY A 234 -9.75 -1.64 11.62
N LEU A 235 -9.98 -1.65 10.30
CA LEU A 235 -10.20 -2.87 9.51
C LEU A 235 -8.87 -3.47 9.00
N PRO A 236 -8.84 -4.79 8.71
CA PRO A 236 -7.64 -5.46 8.22
C PRO A 236 -7.32 -5.06 6.76
N LEU A 237 -6.05 -5.01 6.40
CA LEU A 237 -5.58 -4.56 5.08
C LEU A 237 -5.81 -5.60 3.98
N ILE A 238 -5.06 -6.70 4.01
CA ILE A 238 -5.04 -7.72 2.94
C ILE A 238 -6.40 -8.41 2.72
N PRO A 239 -7.17 -8.76 3.78
CA PRO A 239 -8.47 -9.42 3.61
C PRO A 239 -9.52 -8.61 2.84
N LEU A 240 -9.34 -7.29 2.69
CA LEU A 240 -10.21 -6.42 1.91
C LEU A 240 -9.58 -5.97 0.57
N ALA A 241 -8.39 -6.46 0.22
CA ALA A 241 -7.70 -6.11 -1.01
C ALA A 241 -7.84 -7.23 -2.05
N TYR A 242 -8.20 -6.88 -3.29
CA TYR A 242 -8.31 -7.88 -4.37
C TYR A 242 -6.93 -8.28 -4.91
N GLY A 243 -6.76 -9.55 -5.24
CA GLY A 243 -5.55 -10.11 -5.84
C GLY A 243 -5.62 -10.32 -7.35
N PHE A 244 -4.45 -10.49 -7.99
CA PHE A 244 -4.38 -10.76 -9.43
C PHE A 244 -5.03 -12.10 -9.80
N ASP A 245 -4.76 -13.15 -9.04
CA ASP A 245 -5.27 -14.49 -9.35
C ASP A 245 -6.81 -14.56 -9.25
N GLU A 246 -7.44 -13.76 -8.37
CA GLU A 246 -8.90 -13.62 -8.30
C GLU A 246 -9.44 -12.98 -9.59
N VAL A 247 -8.88 -11.84 -9.98
CA VAL A 247 -9.27 -11.15 -11.22
C VAL A 247 -9.04 -12.02 -12.46
N ALA A 248 -7.91 -12.74 -12.50
CA ALA A 248 -7.59 -13.66 -13.59
C ALA A 248 -8.54 -14.86 -13.64
N SER A 249 -9.09 -15.28 -12.49
CA SER A 249 -10.09 -16.35 -12.39
C SER A 249 -11.50 -15.90 -12.79
N GLY A 250 -11.76 -14.58 -12.77
CA GLY A 250 -13.01 -13.97 -13.23
C GLY A 250 -14.01 -13.62 -12.13
N SER A 251 -13.70 -13.85 -10.85
CA SER A 251 -14.52 -13.43 -9.72
C SER A 251 -13.67 -13.00 -8.52
N ILE A 252 -14.18 -12.01 -7.78
CA ILE A 252 -13.67 -11.64 -6.46
C ILE A 252 -14.83 -11.80 -5.49
N ASP A 253 -14.70 -12.76 -4.57
CA ASP A 253 -15.83 -13.25 -3.75
C ASP A 253 -15.81 -12.67 -2.33
N HIS A 254 -15.45 -11.38 -2.21
CA HIS A 254 -15.36 -10.68 -0.94
C HIS A 254 -15.55 -9.16 -1.09
N VAL A 255 -15.89 -8.52 0.02
CA VAL A 255 -15.98 -7.06 0.16
C VAL A 255 -14.62 -6.42 -0.07
N LEU A 256 -14.60 -5.33 -0.83
CA LEU A 256 -13.37 -4.60 -1.13
C LEU A 256 -13.15 -3.41 -0.17
N ALA A 257 -11.91 -2.97 0.02
CA ALA A 257 -11.61 -1.73 0.71
C ALA A 257 -11.64 -0.55 -0.27
N ILE A 258 -12.40 0.50 0.06
CA ILE A 258 -12.37 1.78 -0.67
C ILE A 258 -11.80 2.89 0.22
N SER A 259 -11.06 3.81 -0.40
CA SER A 259 -10.58 5.04 0.22
C SER A 259 -11.20 6.25 -0.46
N MET A 260 -11.39 7.34 0.29
CA MET A 260 -12.01 8.56 -0.23
C MET A 260 -11.43 9.82 0.42
N PRO A 261 -11.46 10.99 -0.25
CA PRO A 261 -10.98 12.26 0.31
C PRO A 261 -11.99 12.95 1.22
N THR A 262 -13.28 12.68 1.02
CA THR A 262 -14.37 13.22 1.83
C THR A 262 -14.80 12.14 2.82
N VAL A 263 -14.35 12.24 4.07
CA VAL A 263 -14.70 11.32 5.16
C VAL A 263 -15.04 12.09 6.42
N ARG A 264 -16.14 11.71 7.08
CA ARG A 264 -16.65 12.38 8.27
C ARG A 264 -15.67 12.23 9.45
N ALA A 265 -15.35 13.37 10.05
CA ALA A 265 -14.56 13.47 11.26
C ALA A 265 -15.37 12.99 12.46
N GLU A 266 -14.68 12.42 13.45
CA GLU A 266 -15.20 12.07 14.79
C GLU A 266 -16.25 10.93 14.81
N ASP A 267 -16.93 10.64 13.70
CA ASP A 267 -17.92 9.56 13.56
C ASP A 267 -17.45 8.40 12.66
N TYR A 268 -17.82 7.19 13.04
CA TYR A 268 -17.63 5.94 12.28
C TYR A 268 -18.83 5.01 12.49
N GLN A 269 -19.00 4.03 11.61
CA GLN A 269 -20.03 3.00 11.72
C GLN A 269 -19.43 1.60 11.52
N TRP A 270 -20.12 0.57 12.01
CA TRP A 270 -19.71 -0.82 11.80
C TRP A 270 -19.55 -1.11 10.29
N PRO A 271 -18.48 -1.82 9.88
CA PRO A 271 -17.51 -2.54 10.71
C PRO A 271 -16.30 -1.71 11.19
N ALA A 272 -16.21 -0.42 10.86
CA ALA A 272 -15.13 0.41 11.37
C ALA A 272 -15.26 0.68 12.88
N ARG A 273 -14.12 0.94 13.53
CA ARG A 273 -14.00 1.27 14.95
C ARG A 273 -13.36 2.63 15.20
N HIS A 274 -12.80 3.23 14.17
CA HIS A 274 -12.10 4.51 14.24
C HIS A 274 -12.39 5.35 12.99
N THR A 275 -12.04 6.63 13.05
CA THR A 275 -12.01 7.52 11.90
C THR A 275 -10.86 8.50 12.04
N ASP A 276 -10.26 8.87 10.91
CA ASP A 276 -9.34 10.01 10.77
C ASP A 276 -9.93 11.10 9.86
N GLY A 277 -11.23 11.01 9.58
CA GLY A 277 -11.91 11.82 8.60
C GLY A 277 -11.65 13.32 8.78
N PRO A 278 -11.35 14.07 7.69
CA PRO A 278 -10.93 15.46 7.81
C PRO A 278 -12.09 16.47 7.75
N VAL A 279 -13.32 16.04 7.46
CA VAL A 279 -14.45 16.95 7.21
C VAL A 279 -15.57 16.82 8.24
N ARG A 280 -16.26 17.92 8.54
CA ARG A 280 -17.39 17.97 9.50
C ARG A 280 -18.75 18.06 8.82
N ASP A 281 -18.81 17.75 7.53
CA ASP A 281 -20.07 17.71 6.79
C ASP A 281 -20.88 16.49 7.27
N PRO A 282 -22.10 16.67 7.81
CA PRO A 282 -22.95 15.55 8.23
C PRO A 282 -23.41 14.67 7.07
N ALA A 283 -23.28 15.10 5.81
CA ALA A 283 -23.56 14.25 4.64
C ALA A 283 -22.35 13.40 4.22
N ALA A 284 -21.12 13.76 4.62
CA ALA A 284 -19.92 12.98 4.30
C ALA A 284 -20.03 11.55 4.83
N PRO A 285 -19.53 10.54 4.11
CA PRO A 285 -19.58 9.16 4.57
C PRO A 285 -18.72 8.96 5.83
N MET A 286 -19.13 8.03 6.68
CA MET A 286 -18.39 7.64 7.88
C MET A 286 -17.43 6.50 7.52
N MET A 287 -16.29 6.37 8.22
CA MET A 287 -15.52 5.12 8.10
C MET A 287 -16.43 3.93 8.39
N GLY A 288 -16.30 2.87 7.61
CA GLY A 288 -17.17 1.70 7.66
C GLY A 288 -18.46 1.82 6.85
N THR A 289 -18.75 2.94 6.19
CA THR A 289 -19.86 3.04 5.22
C THR A 289 -19.66 2.01 4.08
N TRP A 290 -20.72 1.29 3.73
CA TRP A 290 -20.73 0.32 2.62
C TRP A 290 -21.23 0.99 1.35
N PHE A 291 -20.42 0.90 0.31
CA PHE A 291 -20.73 1.34 -1.05
C PHE A 291 -20.97 0.11 -1.93
N ARG A 292 -21.94 0.21 -2.83
CA ARG A 292 -22.19 -0.78 -3.89
C ARG A 292 -22.15 -0.06 -5.23
N LEU A 293 -21.56 -0.67 -6.25
CA LEU A 293 -21.71 -0.15 -7.61
C LEU A 293 -23.14 -0.44 -8.07
N ARG A 294 -23.84 0.55 -8.61
CA ARG A 294 -25.22 0.35 -9.08
C ARG A 294 -25.27 -0.74 -10.15
N SER A 295 -26.35 -1.52 -10.11
CA SER A 295 -26.56 -2.61 -11.08
C SER A 295 -26.67 -2.14 -12.54
N ASP A 296 -26.99 -0.86 -12.77
CA ASP A 296 -27.18 -0.26 -14.09
C ASP A 296 -25.98 0.60 -14.56
N ALA A 297 -24.88 0.61 -13.81
CA ALA A 297 -23.64 1.26 -14.23
C ALA A 297 -23.13 0.68 -15.56
N ASP A 298 -22.65 1.54 -16.47
CA ASP A 298 -22.17 1.11 -17.79
C ASP A 298 -20.75 0.54 -17.71
N LEU A 299 -20.64 -0.78 -17.80
CA LEU A 299 -19.35 -1.49 -17.79
C LEU A 299 -18.77 -1.73 -19.19
N SER A 300 -19.42 -1.24 -20.26
CA SER A 300 -19.04 -1.58 -21.64
C SER A 300 -17.70 -0.99 -22.08
N GLY A 301 -17.27 0.10 -21.42
CA GLY A 301 -15.97 0.74 -21.64
C GLY A 301 -14.80 0.12 -20.87
N LEU A 302 -15.08 -0.82 -19.96
CA LEU A 302 -14.04 -1.40 -19.09
C LEU A 302 -13.24 -2.49 -19.81
N GLY A 303 -11.93 -2.53 -19.52
CA GLY A 303 -11.09 -3.67 -19.85
C GLY A 303 -11.40 -4.89 -18.97
N PRO A 304 -10.91 -6.09 -19.34
CA PRO A 304 -11.25 -7.32 -18.64
C PRO A 304 -10.89 -7.33 -17.15
N GLN A 305 -9.73 -6.79 -16.74
CA GLN A 305 -9.34 -6.72 -15.33
C GLN A 305 -10.22 -5.73 -14.56
N ALA A 306 -10.41 -4.52 -15.09
CA ALA A 306 -11.25 -3.50 -14.46
C ALA A 306 -12.71 -3.96 -14.35
N ARG A 307 -13.21 -4.72 -15.32
CA ARG A 307 -14.56 -5.26 -15.34
C ARG A 307 -14.83 -6.22 -14.19
N VAL A 308 -13.92 -7.15 -13.89
CA VAL A 308 -14.09 -8.09 -12.76
C VAL A 308 -14.13 -7.33 -11.43
N ILE A 309 -13.31 -6.28 -11.28
CA ILE A 309 -13.36 -5.40 -10.09
C ILE A 309 -14.72 -4.70 -9.99
N ALA A 310 -15.25 -4.17 -11.11
CA ALA A 310 -16.56 -3.52 -11.13
C ALA A 310 -17.71 -4.49 -10.82
N GLU A 311 -17.68 -5.70 -11.36
CA GLU A 311 -18.66 -6.75 -11.08
C GLU A 311 -18.63 -7.16 -9.59
N ALA A 312 -17.44 -7.25 -8.99
CA ALA A 312 -17.29 -7.48 -7.55
C ALA A 312 -17.87 -6.32 -6.70
N LEU A 313 -17.72 -5.07 -7.14
CA LEU A 313 -18.36 -3.92 -6.48
C LEU A 313 -19.89 -3.93 -6.62
N GLN A 314 -20.46 -4.53 -7.66
CA GLN A 314 -21.91 -4.73 -7.77
C GLN A 314 -22.38 -5.83 -6.80
N GLU A 315 -21.61 -6.91 -6.67
CA GLU A 315 -22.01 -8.08 -5.90
C GLU A 315 -21.73 -7.97 -4.40
N TYR A 316 -20.50 -7.65 -4.02
CA TYR A 316 -20.02 -7.57 -2.64
C TYR A 316 -19.88 -6.13 -2.14
N GLY A 317 -19.70 -5.18 -3.05
CA GLY A 317 -19.48 -3.77 -2.68
C GLY A 317 -18.10 -3.53 -2.09
N ALA A 318 -17.95 -2.36 -1.48
CA ALA A 318 -16.73 -1.94 -0.80
C ALA A 318 -17.05 -1.22 0.51
N VAL A 319 -16.19 -1.39 1.50
CA VAL A 319 -16.27 -0.69 2.78
C VAL A 319 -15.25 0.44 2.85
N LEU A 320 -15.67 1.62 3.30
CA LEU A 320 -14.79 2.76 3.47
C LEU A 320 -13.79 2.49 4.60
N MET A 321 -12.53 2.26 4.21
CA MET A 321 -11.47 1.80 5.10
C MET A 321 -10.50 2.93 5.48
N ASP A 322 -10.27 3.90 4.59
CA ASP A 322 -9.21 4.89 4.75
C ASP A 322 -9.53 6.26 4.10
N THR A 323 -8.91 7.31 4.63
CA THR A 323 -8.95 8.65 4.04
C THR A 323 -7.85 8.74 2.99
N GLY A 324 -8.23 8.94 1.72
CA GLY A 324 -7.33 8.93 0.58
C GLY A 324 -7.41 10.19 -0.28
N GLY A 325 -6.44 10.38 -1.19
CA GLY A 325 -6.48 11.51 -2.14
C GLY A 325 -7.49 11.36 -3.29
N SER A 326 -8.10 10.18 -3.42
CA SER A 326 -8.97 9.79 -4.54
C SER A 326 -10.01 8.78 -4.06
N VAL A 327 -11.05 8.58 -4.85
CA VAL A 327 -11.97 7.45 -4.65
C VAL A 327 -11.30 6.21 -5.25
N ALA A 328 -10.74 5.34 -4.42
CA ALA A 328 -9.89 4.25 -4.91
C ALA A 328 -10.10 2.93 -4.19
N VAL A 329 -10.18 1.85 -4.96
CA VAL A 329 -10.39 0.48 -4.50
C VAL A 329 -9.05 -0.23 -4.34
N THR A 330 -8.78 -0.74 -3.15
CA THR A 330 -7.49 -1.28 -2.75
C THR A 330 -7.24 -2.65 -3.37
N GLY A 331 -6.10 -2.80 -4.07
CA GLY A 331 -5.66 -4.08 -4.63
C GLY A 331 -4.27 -4.47 -4.13
N LEU A 332 -3.93 -5.74 -4.30
CA LEU A 332 -2.59 -6.26 -4.02
C LEU A 332 -1.60 -5.81 -5.11
N THR A 333 -0.37 -5.54 -4.71
CA THR A 333 0.75 -5.35 -5.64
C THR A 333 0.93 -6.61 -6.49
N ASP A 334 1.08 -6.52 -7.82
CA ASP A 334 1.43 -7.68 -8.66
C ASP A 334 1.97 -7.26 -10.04
N SER A 335 3.07 -7.83 -10.57
CA SER A 335 3.58 -7.42 -11.90
C SER A 335 2.69 -7.81 -13.08
N ARG A 336 1.71 -8.68 -12.87
CA ARG A 336 0.84 -9.20 -13.94
C ARG A 336 -0.33 -8.25 -14.24
N TRP A 337 -0.55 -7.22 -13.43
CA TRP A 337 -1.55 -6.18 -13.69
C TRP A 337 -1.28 -5.42 -14.99
N ASP A 338 -2.34 -5.17 -15.77
CA ASP A 338 -2.30 -4.26 -16.92
C ASP A 338 -2.80 -2.87 -16.49
N ASP A 339 -1.88 -1.93 -16.26
CA ASP A 339 -2.24 -0.57 -15.85
C ASP A 339 -3.13 0.16 -16.88
N GLY A 340 -3.06 -0.21 -18.17
CA GLY A 340 -3.88 0.35 -19.22
C GLY A 340 -5.34 -0.06 -19.09
N ASP A 341 -5.56 -1.34 -18.77
CA ASP A 341 -6.85 -1.93 -18.42
C ASP A 341 -7.37 -1.36 -17.10
N LEU A 342 -6.61 -1.45 -16.01
CA LEU A 342 -7.02 -0.94 -14.69
C LEU A 342 -7.42 0.54 -14.72
N ARG A 343 -6.78 1.35 -15.56
CA ARG A 343 -7.15 2.76 -15.75
C ARG A 343 -8.56 2.94 -16.33
N THR A 344 -9.10 1.98 -17.07
CA THR A 344 -10.48 2.07 -17.58
C THR A 344 -11.52 2.12 -16.45
N LEU A 345 -11.18 1.70 -15.22
CA LEU A 345 -12.06 1.87 -14.06
C LEU A 345 -12.44 3.34 -13.81
N THR A 346 -11.63 4.30 -14.28
CA THR A 346 -11.95 5.74 -14.18
C THR A 346 -13.07 6.20 -15.09
N GLU A 347 -13.59 5.35 -15.97
CA GLU A 347 -14.83 5.60 -16.70
C GLU A 347 -16.06 5.52 -15.78
N LEU A 348 -15.92 4.88 -14.62
CA LEU A 348 -16.89 4.94 -13.51
C LEU A 348 -16.50 6.06 -12.53
N SER A 349 -17.49 6.57 -11.80
CA SER A 349 -17.25 7.56 -10.75
C SER A 349 -18.02 7.26 -9.47
N SER A 350 -17.82 8.09 -8.45
CA SER A 350 -18.64 8.05 -7.22
C SER A 350 -20.14 8.21 -7.48
N ASP A 351 -20.55 8.81 -8.60
CA ASP A 351 -21.97 8.94 -8.98
C ASP A 351 -22.60 7.59 -9.43
N ASP A 352 -21.76 6.60 -9.73
CA ASP A 352 -22.17 5.22 -10.00
C ASP A 352 -22.25 4.37 -8.73
N LEU A 353 -21.82 4.90 -7.59
CA LEU A 353 -21.93 4.23 -6.31
C LEU A 353 -23.24 4.59 -5.60
N GLU A 354 -23.73 3.67 -4.80
CA GLU A 354 -24.83 3.87 -3.86
C GLU A 354 -24.42 3.38 -2.48
N VAL A 355 -24.96 4.01 -1.43
CA VAL A 355 -24.73 3.60 -0.05
C VAL A 355 -25.79 2.58 0.34
N VAL A 356 -25.35 1.45 0.88
CA VAL A 356 -26.24 0.38 1.36
C VAL A 356 -26.22 0.30 2.87
N ASP A 357 -27.37 -0.03 3.46
CA ASP A 357 -27.50 -0.19 4.90
C ASP A 357 -27.09 -1.61 5.32
N ALA A 358 -25.86 -1.69 5.87
CA ALA A 358 -25.29 -2.92 6.41
C ALA A 358 -25.60 -3.15 7.90
N THR A 359 -26.40 -2.31 8.56
CA THR A 359 -26.68 -2.45 10.00
C THR A 359 -27.38 -3.75 10.35
N GLY A 360 -28.20 -4.29 9.44
CA GLY A 360 -28.85 -5.60 9.59
C GLY A 360 -27.88 -6.79 9.58
N LEU A 361 -26.65 -6.61 9.10
CA LEU A 361 -25.60 -7.63 9.15
C LEU A 361 -24.90 -7.69 10.51
N MET A 362 -24.84 -6.59 11.24
CA MET A 362 -24.05 -6.50 12.47
C MET A 362 -24.64 -7.36 13.59
N ILE A 363 -23.90 -8.39 14.02
CA ILE A 363 -24.27 -9.21 15.20
C ILE A 363 -23.77 -8.55 16.49
N ASP A 364 -22.51 -8.10 16.49
CA ASP A 364 -21.88 -7.40 17.60
C ASP A 364 -21.04 -6.23 17.06
N PRO A 365 -21.23 -4.98 17.53
CA PRO A 365 -20.43 -3.84 17.09
C PRO A 365 -18.93 -3.95 17.41
N GLN A 366 -18.52 -4.87 18.28
CA GLN A 366 -17.11 -5.16 18.61
C GLN A 366 -16.59 -6.43 17.94
N SER A 367 -17.29 -6.95 16.93
CA SER A 367 -16.88 -8.10 16.12
C SER A 367 -16.96 -7.80 14.61
N MET A 368 -16.17 -8.53 13.83
CA MET A 368 -16.29 -8.60 12.36
C MET A 368 -17.38 -9.58 11.91
N GLU A 369 -18.08 -10.24 12.84
CA GLU A 369 -19.12 -11.21 12.53
C GLU A 369 -20.36 -10.55 11.90
N ALA A 370 -20.83 -11.16 10.80
CA ALA A 370 -22.01 -10.76 10.07
C ALA A 370 -23.10 -11.84 10.08
N ALA A 371 -24.34 -11.42 10.18
CA ALA A 371 -25.51 -12.24 9.92
C ALA A 371 -25.55 -12.62 8.41
N ARG A 372 -26.06 -13.82 8.13
CA ARG A 372 -26.18 -14.38 6.77
C ARG A 372 -27.61 -14.37 6.27
#